data_AF-A0A397GZE4-F1
#
_entry.id   AF-A0A397GZE4-F1
#
_cell.length_a   1.000
_cell.length_b   1.000
_cell.length_c   1.000
_cell.angle_alpha   90.00
_cell.angle_beta   90.00
_cell.angle_gamma   90.00
#
_symmetry.space_group_name_H-M   'P 1'
#
loop_
_entity.id
_entity.type
_entity.pdbx_description
1 polymer ?
#
loop_
_entity_poly.entity_id
_entity_poly.type
_entity_poly.pdbx_seq_one_letter_code
_entity_poly.pdbx_strand_id
1 'polypeptide(L)'
;MLLAGSSVALGGICIERSLKRANCFFVRNAQLAAHSFLFALLSFLWKCRTDVARFFDGYTVLAWAFVVLQASGGFLVAWCVQVTSSVTKNYAQGLGFALAVVGPLVMARGDIDRQLFVGVVLVLGAVVGSALVGQSTRVTGLAEKRVKSVV
;
A
#
# COMPACT_ATOMS: atom_id res chain seq x y z
N MET A 1 -4.86 -19.89 0.74
CA MET A 1 -4.21 -18.76 0.05
C MET A 1 -5.13 -18.04 -0.92
N LEU A 2 -5.88 -18.76 -1.77
CA LEU A 2 -6.80 -18.14 -2.73
C LEU A 2 -7.87 -17.23 -2.08
N LEU A 3 -8.57 -17.70 -1.05
CA LEU A 3 -9.59 -16.91 -0.32
C LEU A 3 -9.02 -15.61 0.27
N ALA A 4 -7.82 -15.68 0.87
CA ALA A 4 -7.16 -14.51 1.43
C ALA A 4 -6.76 -13.51 0.33
N GLY A 5 -6.23 -14.01 -0.79
CA GLY A 5 -5.88 -13.19 -1.96
C GLY A 5 -7.09 -12.49 -2.56
N SER A 6 -8.18 -13.22 -2.81
CA SER A 6 -9.44 -12.67 -3.32
C SER A 6 -10.00 -11.61 -2.37
N SER A 7 -9.99 -11.86 -1.06
CA SER A 7 -10.46 -10.90 -0.05
C SER A 7 -9.63 -9.61 -0.05
N VAL A 8 -8.30 -9.70 -0.13
CA VAL A 8 -7.42 -8.53 -0.23
C VAL A 8 -7.67 -7.72 -1.50
N ALA A 9 -7.85 -8.39 -2.64
CA ALA A 9 -8.12 -7.73 -3.91
C ALA A 9 -9.45 -6.97 -3.88
N LEU A 10 -10.52 -7.64 -3.42
CA LEU A 10 -11.84 -7.03 -3.26
C LEU A 10 -11.81 -5.88 -2.24
N GLY A 11 -11.15 -6.07 -1.10
CA GLY A 11 -10.98 -5.05 -0.07
C GLY A 11 -10.31 -3.79 -0.63
N GLY A 12 -9.23 -3.94 -1.41
CA GLY A 12 -8.56 -2.83 -2.08
C GLY A 12 -9.48 -2.04 -3.02
N ILE A 13 -10.26 -2.74 -3.84
CA ILE A 13 -11.22 -2.13 -4.78
C ILE A 13 -12.35 -1.43 -4.04
N CYS A 14 -12.87 -2.02 -2.96
CA CYS A 14 -13.93 -1.44 -2.13
C CYS A 14 -13.47 -0.16 -1.40
N ILE A 15 -12.23 -0.17 -0.89
CA ILE A 15 -11.59 1.00 -0.29
C ILE A 15 -11.44 2.11 -1.32
N GLU A 16 -10.90 1.80 -2.50
CA GLU A 16 -10.75 2.76 -3.60
C GLU A 16 -12.09 3.39 -3.98
N ARG A 17 -13.14 2.57 -4.19
CA ARG A 17 -14.48 3.07 -4.51
C ARG A 17 -15.05 3.96 -3.41
N SER A 18 -14.82 3.60 -2.15
CA SER A 18 -15.29 4.38 -1.00
C SER A 18 -14.59 5.73 -0.89
N LEU A 19 -13.28 5.77 -1.17
CA LEU A 19 -12.46 6.98 -1.14
C LEU A 19 -12.79 7.93 -2.29
N LYS A 20 -13.00 7.40 -3.50
CA LYS A 20 -13.30 8.21 -4.69
C LYS A 20 -14.70 8.83 -4.68
N ARG A 21 -15.67 8.24 -3.97
CA ARG A 21 -17.03 8.79 -3.82
C ARG A 21 -17.17 9.79 -2.66
N ALA A 22 -16.14 9.95 -1.83
CA ALA A 22 -16.22 10.80 -0.65
C ALA A 22 -15.99 12.28 -0.99
N ASN A 23 -16.90 13.15 -0.57
CA ASN A 23 -16.71 14.61 -0.64
C ASN A 23 -15.60 15.08 0.33
N CYS A 24 -15.51 14.46 1.51
CA CYS A 24 -14.46 14.71 2.50
C CYS A 24 -13.63 13.46 2.74
N PHE A 25 -12.48 13.36 2.08
CA PHE A 25 -11.53 12.24 2.19
C PHE A 25 -11.18 11.90 3.64
N PHE A 26 -10.86 12.93 4.44
CA PHE A 26 -10.38 12.77 5.81
C PHE A 26 -11.41 12.04 6.69
N VAL A 27 -12.68 12.43 6.59
CA VAL A 27 -13.77 11.83 7.37
C VAL A 27 -13.97 10.36 6.98
N ARG A 28 -13.91 10.04 5.69
CA ARG A 28 -14.07 8.66 5.23
C ARG A 28 -12.90 7.77 5.65
N ASN A 29 -11.68 8.30 5.59
CA ASN A 29 -10.49 7.58 6.05
C ASN A 29 -10.54 7.36 7.58
N ALA A 30 -10.98 8.35 8.36
CA ALA A 30 -11.18 8.21 9.79
C ALA A 30 -12.26 7.18 10.15
N GLN A 31 -13.38 7.14 9.40
CA GLN A 31 -14.42 6.11 9.56
C GLN A 31 -13.87 4.71 9.30
N LEU A 32 -13.08 4.52 8.24
CA LEU A 32 -12.43 3.23 7.95
C LEU A 32 -11.45 2.83 9.07
N ALA A 33 -10.62 3.77 9.52
CA ALA A 33 -9.70 3.55 10.61
C ALA A 33 -10.43 3.18 11.91
N ALA A 34 -11.55 3.84 12.22
CA ALA A 34 -12.37 3.52 13.38
C ALA A 34 -12.95 2.09 13.32
N HIS A 35 -13.46 1.66 12.15
CA HIS A 35 -13.92 0.28 11.98
C HIS A 35 -12.78 -0.72 12.16
N SER A 36 -11.61 -0.43 11.58
CA SER A 36 -10.42 -1.28 11.76
C SER A 36 -10.00 -1.36 13.22
N PHE A 37 -10.06 -0.24 13.94
CA PHE A 37 -9.74 -0.18 15.37
C PHE A 37 -10.72 -1.01 16.19
N LEU A 38 -12.02 -0.96 15.90
CA LEU A 38 -13.03 -1.79 16.58
C LEU A 38 -12.77 -3.29 16.39
N PHE A 39 -12.46 -3.72 15.15
CA PHE A 39 -12.12 -5.12 14.90
C PHE A 39 -10.80 -5.55 15.56
N ALA A 40 -9.80 -4.67 15.59
CA ALA A 40 -8.54 -4.92 16.29
C ALA A 40 -8.77 -5.06 17.80
N LEU A 41 -9.59 -4.19 18.38
CA LEU A 41 -9.93 -4.22 19.80
C LEU A 41 -10.72 -5.49 20.16
N LEU A 42 -11.71 -5.86 19.34
CA LEU A 42 -12.47 -7.10 19.55
C LEU A 42 -11.57 -8.34 19.46
N SER A 43 -10.67 -8.36 18.47
CA SER A 43 -9.67 -9.44 18.32
C SER A 43 -8.71 -9.52 19.50
N PHE A 44 -8.34 -8.37 20.06
CA PHE A 44 -7.51 -8.27 21.25
C PHE A 44 -8.25 -8.79 22.48
N LEU A 45 -9.50 -8.36 22.73
CA LEU A 45 -10.33 -8.84 23.84
C LEU A 45 -10.61 -10.34 23.78
N TRP A 46 -10.73 -10.91 22.57
CA TRP A 46 -10.91 -12.35 22.41
C TRP A 46 -9.64 -13.12 22.81
N LYS A 47 -8.45 -12.59 22.50
CA LYS A 47 -7.17 -13.23 22.80
C LYS A 47 -6.68 -12.98 24.23
N CYS A 48 -6.86 -11.78 24.75
CA CYS A 48 -6.49 -11.39 26.11
C CYS A 48 -7.69 -11.52 27.03
N ARG A 49 -7.85 -12.71 27.63
CA ARG A 49 -8.99 -13.01 28.51
C ARG A 49 -8.85 -12.47 29.94
N THR A 50 -7.65 -12.06 30.38
CA THR A 50 -7.41 -11.81 31.82
C THR A 50 -6.42 -10.72 32.20
N ASP A 51 -5.60 -10.16 31.29
CA ASP A 51 -4.57 -9.19 31.72
C ASP A 51 -4.40 -8.03 30.74
N VAL A 52 -5.36 -7.10 30.76
CA VAL A 52 -5.36 -5.87 29.95
C VAL A 52 -4.31 -4.86 30.47
N ALA A 53 -3.94 -4.98 31.75
CA ALA A 53 -3.03 -4.06 32.44
C ALA A 53 -1.59 -4.15 31.92
N ARG A 54 -1.19 -5.29 31.32
CA ARG A 54 0.13 -5.50 30.73
C ARG A 54 0.26 -5.11 29.25
N PHE A 55 -0.76 -4.48 28.66
CA PHE A 55 -0.76 -4.16 27.22
C PHE A 55 0.42 -3.29 26.79
N PHE A 56 0.82 -2.32 27.63
CA PHE A 56 1.93 -1.41 27.36
C PHE A 56 3.26 -1.87 27.95
N ASP A 57 3.30 -3.06 28.55
CA ASP A 57 4.54 -3.59 29.12
C ASP A 57 5.50 -3.97 27.99
N GLY A 58 6.73 -3.44 28.03
CA GLY A 58 7.72 -3.61 26.95
C GLY A 58 7.57 -2.65 25.74
N TYR A 59 6.70 -1.64 25.79
CA TYR A 59 6.66 -0.60 24.76
C TYR A 59 7.91 0.31 24.83
N THR A 60 8.84 0.07 23.91
CA THR A 60 10.04 0.90 23.76
C THR A 60 9.77 2.13 22.89
N VAL A 61 10.66 3.13 22.94
CA VAL A 61 10.61 4.31 22.04
C VAL A 61 10.60 3.89 20.57
N LEU A 62 11.29 2.79 20.23
CA LEU A 62 11.32 2.23 18.89
C LEU A 62 9.94 1.70 18.45
N ALA A 63 9.20 1.05 19.37
CA ALA A 63 7.84 0.61 19.10
C ALA A 63 6.91 1.79 18.80
N TRP A 64 7.02 2.90 19.56
CA TRP A 64 6.30 4.12 19.27
C TRP A 64 6.66 4.73 17.91
N ALA A 65 7.95 4.73 17.55
CA ALA A 65 8.38 5.17 16.22
C ALA A 65 7.75 4.32 15.10
N PHE A 66 7.70 2.99 15.26
CA PHE A 66 7.03 2.09 14.31
C PHE A 66 5.53 2.36 14.20
N VAL A 67 4.84 2.62 15.32
CA VAL A 67 3.40 2.93 15.32
C VAL A 67 3.13 4.22 14.53
N VAL A 68 3.91 5.28 14.78
CA VAL A 68 3.78 6.55 14.06
C VAL A 68 4.08 6.38 12.57
N LEU A 69 5.13 5.64 12.22
CA LEU A 69 5.49 5.34 10.83
C LEU A 69 4.40 4.54 10.12
N GLN A 70 3.79 3.57 10.80
CA GLN A 70 2.73 2.75 10.22
C GLN A 70 1.43 3.54 10.03
N ALA A 71 1.07 4.38 11.00
CA ALA A 71 -0.10 5.25 10.90
C ALA A 71 0.04 6.27 9.77
N SER A 72 1.19 6.94 9.68
CA SER A 72 1.49 7.90 8.62
C SER A 72 1.56 7.23 7.24
N GLY A 73 2.18 6.04 7.15
CA GLY A 73 2.23 5.25 5.91
C GLY A 73 0.84 4.86 5.43
N GLY A 74 -0.05 4.40 6.32
CA GLY A 74 -1.44 4.10 5.99
C GLY A 74 -2.22 5.31 5.46
N PHE A 75 -2.01 6.48 6.06
CA PHE A 75 -2.61 7.73 5.60
C PHE A 75 -2.10 8.14 4.21
N LEU A 76 -0.78 8.07 3.99
CA LEU A 76 -0.15 8.42 2.72
C LEU A 76 -0.61 7.49 1.59
N VAL A 77 -0.75 6.20 1.88
CA VAL A 77 -1.32 5.21 0.97
C VAL A 77 -2.77 5.52 0.62
N ALA A 78 -3.62 5.85 1.60
CA ALA A 78 -5.01 6.19 1.36
C ALA A 78 -5.14 7.42 0.44
N TRP A 79 -4.33 8.45 0.69
CA TRP A 79 -4.27 9.66 -0.14
C TRP A 79 -3.85 9.33 -1.58
N CYS A 80 -2.79 8.54 -1.74
CA CYS A 80 -2.31 8.12 -3.06
C CYS A 80 -3.38 7.34 -3.85
N VAL A 81 -4.10 6.42 -3.20
CA VAL A 81 -5.17 5.63 -3.82
C VAL A 81 -6.36 6.50 -4.25
N GLN A 82 -6.67 7.55 -3.48
CA GLN A 82 -7.73 8.49 -3.86
C GLN A 82 -7.41 9.18 -5.20
N VAL A 83 -6.18 9.63 -5.38
CA VAL A 83 -5.73 10.35 -6.58
C VAL A 83 -5.47 9.42 -7.76
N THR A 84 -5.03 8.19 -7.49
CA THR A 84 -4.60 7.24 -8.54
C THR A 84 -5.52 6.02 -8.60
N SER A 85 -5.01 4.84 -8.19
CA SER A 85 -5.72 3.58 -8.15
C SER A 85 -5.08 2.64 -7.12
N SER A 86 -5.84 1.64 -6.68
CA SER A 86 -5.34 0.56 -5.82
C SER A 86 -4.30 -0.32 -6.52
N VAL A 87 -4.28 -0.35 -7.86
CA VAL A 87 -3.29 -1.08 -8.67
C VAL A 87 -1.94 -0.37 -8.66
N THR A 88 -1.92 0.95 -8.89
CA THR A 88 -0.70 1.77 -8.83
C THR A 88 -0.04 1.69 -7.46
N LYS A 89 -0.86 1.66 -6.38
CA LYS A 89 -0.39 1.41 -5.02
C LYS A 89 0.38 0.09 -4.90
N ASN A 90 -0.11 -1.00 -5.48
CA ASN A 90 0.54 -2.31 -5.39
C ASN A 90 1.90 -2.32 -6.11
N TYR A 91 2.01 -1.64 -7.26
CA TYR A 91 3.30 -1.46 -7.95
C TYR A 91 4.30 -0.66 -7.09
N ALA A 92 3.84 0.44 -6.48
CA ALA A 92 4.68 1.25 -5.58
C ALA A 92 5.15 0.46 -4.34
N GLN A 93 4.27 -0.36 -3.76
CA GLN A 93 4.62 -1.25 -2.65
C GLN A 93 5.64 -2.31 -3.07
N GLY A 94 5.49 -2.90 -4.25
CA GLY A 94 6.46 -3.84 -4.83
C GLY A 94 7.84 -3.21 -5.00
N LEU A 95 7.90 -1.98 -5.54
CA LEU A 95 9.14 -1.21 -5.64
C LEU A 95 9.75 -0.94 -4.26
N GLY A 96 8.92 -0.59 -3.27
CA GLY A 96 9.35 -0.42 -1.88
C GLY A 96 9.99 -1.69 -1.30
N PHE A 97 9.41 -2.87 -1.53
CA PHE A 97 10.01 -4.13 -1.12
C PHE A 97 11.34 -4.42 -1.82
N ALA A 98 11.45 -4.14 -3.12
CA ALA A 98 12.71 -4.29 -3.84
C ALA A 98 13.81 -3.43 -3.21
N LEU A 99 13.51 -2.16 -2.91
CA LEU A 99 14.45 -1.25 -2.23
C LEU A 99 14.78 -1.70 -0.80
N ALA A 100 13.79 -2.18 -0.05
CA ALA A 100 13.97 -2.65 1.31
C ALA A 100 14.89 -3.87 1.41
N VAL A 101 14.95 -4.70 0.35
CA VAL A 101 15.87 -5.83 0.31
C VAL A 101 17.24 -5.43 -0.23
N VAL A 102 17.30 -4.59 -1.27
CA VAL A 102 18.57 -4.14 -1.86
C VAL A 102 19.37 -3.28 -0.88
N GLY A 103 18.72 -2.40 -0.13
CA GLY A 103 19.39 -1.46 0.78
C GLY A 103 20.34 -2.13 1.79
N PRO A 104 19.83 -3.05 2.63
CA PRO A 104 20.67 -3.79 3.59
C PRO A 104 21.75 -4.64 2.91
N LEU A 105 21.45 -5.26 1.76
CA LEU A 105 22.41 -6.07 1.00
C LEU A 105 23.65 -5.25 0.57
N VAL A 106 23.41 -4.04 0.07
CA VAL A 106 24.48 -3.11 -0.35
C VAL A 106 25.31 -2.65 0.84
N MET A 107 24.67 -2.35 1.98
CA MET A 107 25.38 -1.93 3.20
C MET A 107 26.21 -3.07 3.82
N ALA A 108 25.70 -4.30 3.79
CA ALA A 108 26.35 -5.46 4.39
C ALA A 108 27.41 -6.12 3.49
N ARG A 109 27.55 -5.71 2.22
CA ARG A 109 28.36 -6.40 1.18
C ARG A 109 28.13 -7.92 1.15
N GLY A 110 26.90 -8.34 1.42
CA GLY A 110 26.55 -9.76 1.50
C GLY A 110 26.45 -10.42 0.14
N ASP A 111 26.65 -11.74 0.08
CA ASP A 111 26.44 -12.53 -1.13
C ASP A 111 24.98 -12.42 -1.60
N ILE A 112 24.81 -12.10 -2.89
CA ILE A 112 23.50 -11.93 -3.50
C ILE A 112 22.96 -13.31 -3.87
N ASP A 113 21.89 -13.73 -3.20
CA ASP A 113 21.15 -14.92 -3.59
C ASP A 113 20.55 -14.75 -5.00
N ARG A 114 20.72 -15.77 -5.85
CA ARG A 114 20.29 -15.71 -7.25
C ARG A 114 18.78 -15.62 -7.40
N GLN A 115 18.01 -16.25 -6.51
CA GLN A 115 16.55 -16.20 -6.52
C GLN A 115 16.05 -14.81 -6.13
N LEU A 116 16.71 -14.18 -5.16
CA LEU A 116 16.43 -12.80 -4.78
C LEU A 116 16.70 -11.82 -5.93
N PHE A 117 17.84 -11.96 -6.61
CA PHE A 117 18.19 -11.11 -7.74
C PHE A 117 17.14 -11.19 -8.86
N VAL A 118 16.72 -12.41 -9.22
CA VAL A 118 15.65 -12.62 -10.21
C VAL A 118 14.35 -11.97 -9.76
N GLY A 119 13.98 -12.09 -8.48
CA GLY A 119 12.80 -11.45 -7.92
C GLY A 119 12.82 -9.92 -8.06
N VAL A 120 13.94 -9.28 -7.70
CA VAL A 120 14.11 -7.82 -7.81
C VAL A 120 14.02 -7.37 -9.27
N VAL A 121 14.70 -8.06 -10.20
CA VAL A 121 14.64 -7.75 -11.63
C VAL A 121 13.22 -7.85 -12.17
N LEU A 122 12.47 -8.87 -11.75
CA LEU A 122 11.09 -9.09 -12.20
C LEU A 122 10.14 -8.01 -11.68
N VAL A 123 10.30 -7.58 -10.41
CA VAL A 123 9.54 -6.46 -9.84
C VAL A 123 9.86 -5.15 -10.56
N LEU A 124 11.15 -4.87 -10.81
CA LEU A 124 11.55 -3.67 -11.55
C LEU A 124 11.00 -3.68 -12.97
N GLY A 125 11.06 -4.82 -13.67
CA GLY A 125 10.47 -4.99 -15.00
C GLY A 125 8.97 -4.75 -15.01
N ALA A 126 8.23 -5.26 -14.02
CA ALA A 126 6.79 -5.04 -13.90
C ALA A 126 6.46 -3.56 -13.67
N VAL A 127 7.20 -2.86 -12.81
CA VAL A 127 7.00 -1.43 -12.55
C VAL A 127 7.29 -0.61 -13.79
N VAL A 128 8.43 -0.83 -14.46
CA VAL A 128 8.80 -0.13 -15.69
C VAL A 128 7.78 -0.39 -16.80
N GLY A 129 7.37 -1.65 -17.01
CA GLY A 129 6.34 -2.00 -17.98
C GLY A 129 5.02 -1.28 -17.73
N SER A 130 4.58 -1.21 -16.47
CA SER A 130 3.36 -0.48 -16.10
C SER A 130 3.46 1.03 -16.36
N ALA A 131 4.64 1.63 -16.15
CA ALA A 131 4.88 3.05 -16.41
C ALA A 131 4.87 3.37 -17.91
N LEU A 132 5.47 2.50 -18.74
CA LEU A 132 5.48 2.64 -20.20
C LEU A 132 4.08 2.55 -20.79
N VAL A 133 3.27 1.57 -20.36
CA VAL A 133 1.87 1.45 -20.77
C VAL A 133 1.07 2.71 -20.41
N GLY A 134 1.30 3.25 -19.20
CA GLY A 134 0.68 4.49 -18.76
C GLY A 134 1.04 5.71 -19.62
N GLN A 135 2.29 5.82 -20.08
CA GLN A 135 2.70 6.88 -21.01
C GLN A 135 2.04 6.72 -22.39
N SER A 136 2.01 5.49 -22.93
CA SER A 136 1.39 5.22 -24.23
C SER A 136 -0.08 5.61 -24.26
N THR A 137 -0.86 5.29 -23.22
CA THR A 137 -2.29 5.66 -23.15
C THR A 137 -2.48 7.17 -23.07
N ARG A 138 -1.60 7.89 -22.37
CA ARG A 138 -1.66 9.35 -22.22
C ARG A 138 -1.39 10.07 -23.55
N VAL A 139 -0.43 9.58 -24.33
CA VAL A 139 -0.07 10.15 -25.64
C VAL A 139 -1.21 9.96 -26.65
N THR A 140 -1.79 8.76 -26.72
CA THR A 140 -2.92 8.48 -27.63
C THR A 140 -4.16 9.33 -27.29
N GLY A 141 -4.49 9.50 -26.01
CA GLY A 141 -5.62 10.35 -25.60
C GLY A 141 -5.41 11.85 -25.90
N LEU A 142 -4.17 12.33 -25.86
CA LEU A 142 -3.84 13.70 -26.26
C LEU A 142 -3.91 13.90 -27.78
N ALA A 143 -3.54 12.90 -28.57
CA ALA A 143 -3.69 12.94 -30.02
C ALA A 143 -5.19 13.00 -30.42
N GLU A 144 -6.04 12.17 -29.80
CA GLU A 144 -7.48 12.17 -30.07
C GLU A 144 -8.16 13.49 -29.67
N LYS A 145 -7.80 14.07 -28.50
CA LYS A 145 -8.31 15.39 -28.10
C LYS A 145 -7.87 16.50 -29.04
N ARG A 146 -6.66 16.42 -29.61
CA ARG A 146 -6.17 17.41 -30.58
C ARG A 146 -6.92 17.30 -31.90
N VAL A 147 -7.24 16.09 -32.36
CA VAL A 147 -8.07 15.86 -33.56
C VAL A 147 -9.48 16.40 -33.37
N LYS A 148 -10.14 16.12 -32.24
CA LYS A 148 -11.48 16.66 -31.92
C LYS A 148 -11.56 18.17 -31.68
N SER A 149 -10.42 18.84 -31.48
CA SER A 149 -10.37 20.29 -31.32
C SER A 149 -10.11 21.03 -32.64
N VAL A 150 -9.74 20.29 -33.70
CA VAL A 150 -9.41 20.84 -35.02
C VAL A 150 -10.55 20.58 -36.03
N VAL A 151 -11.42 19.60 -35.75
CA VAL A 151 -12.69 19.35 -36.45
C VAL A 151 -13.82 20.05 -35.72
#